data_AF-A0A7Y5NWS1-F1
#
_entry.id   AF-A0A7Y5NWS1-F1
#
_cell.length_a   1.000
_cell.length_b   1.000
_cell.length_c   1.000
_cell.angle_alpha   90.00
_cell.angle_beta   90.00
_cell.angle_gamma   90.00
#
_symmetry.space_group_name_H-M   'P 1'
#
loop_
_entity.id
_entity.type
_entity.pdbx_description
1 polymer ?
#
loop_
_entity_poly.entity_id
_entity_poly.type
_entity_poly.pdbx_seq_one_letter_code
_entity_poly.pdbx_strand_id
1 'polypeptide(L)'
;MQNQRRSTQARGHLSRPGAALAFLIACVPAAIFLSAGCSSGYSLCDRSCDCTGCSDSVLEACYDTVDDQEREAENQDCLPEYDEVVACLNENFYCDNETVKYDSGCLGEYAELAECALR
;
A
#
# COMPACT_ATOMS: atom_id res chain seq x y z
N MET A 1 48.53 -32.73 -36.18
CA MET A 1 47.93 -33.90 -36.86
C MET A 1 46.47 -33.99 -36.35
N GLN A 2 45.45 -33.28 -36.83
CA GLN A 2 44.71 -33.38 -38.11
C GLN A 2 44.40 -34.81 -38.59
N ASN A 3 43.16 -35.28 -38.38
CA ASN A 3 42.46 -36.26 -39.22
C ASN A 3 40.93 -36.15 -38.93
N GLN A 4 40.17 -35.23 -39.56
CA GLN A 4 39.45 -35.38 -40.85
C GLN A 4 38.53 -36.62 -40.89
N ARG A 5 37.22 -36.44 -40.66
CA ARG A 5 36.12 -36.18 -41.65
C ARG A 5 35.47 -37.45 -42.23
N ARG A 6 34.14 -37.56 -42.07
CA ARG A 6 33.07 -37.86 -43.07
C ARG A 6 31.88 -38.51 -42.32
N SER A 7 30.70 -37.86 -42.19
CA SER A 7 29.71 -37.46 -43.20
C SER A 7 29.06 -38.64 -43.93
N THR A 8 27.81 -38.98 -43.58
CA THR A 8 26.66 -39.39 -44.44
C THR A 8 25.58 -39.97 -43.50
N GLN A 9 24.40 -39.39 -43.25
CA GLN A 9 23.32 -38.84 -44.10
C GLN A 9 22.59 -39.91 -44.94
N ALA A 10 21.39 -40.33 -44.49
CA ALA A 10 20.24 -40.74 -45.31
C ALA A 10 19.00 -40.94 -44.38
N ARG A 11 18.08 -39.98 -44.30
CA ARG A 11 16.82 -39.86 -45.07
C ARG A 11 15.68 -40.74 -44.55
N GLY A 12 14.67 -40.10 -43.95
CA GLY A 12 13.39 -40.72 -43.60
C GLY A 12 12.36 -39.76 -43.01
N HIS A 13 11.82 -38.88 -43.85
CA HIS A 13 10.49 -38.23 -43.76
C HIS A 13 10.14 -37.19 -42.67
N LEU A 14 10.07 -35.96 -43.18
CA LEU A 14 9.33 -34.78 -42.74
C LEU A 14 7.80 -35.01 -42.68
N SER A 15 7.15 -34.33 -41.73
CA SER A 15 5.84 -33.63 -41.86
C SER A 15 4.77 -33.99 -40.82
N ARG A 16 4.71 -33.20 -39.74
CA ARG A 16 3.44 -32.62 -39.27
C ARG A 16 3.69 -31.34 -38.44
N PRO A 17 3.04 -30.22 -38.78
CA PRO A 17 3.35 -28.90 -38.25
C PRO A 17 2.54 -28.56 -36.99
N GLY A 18 3.08 -27.64 -36.19
CA GLY A 18 2.25 -26.71 -35.42
C GLY A 18 2.09 -27.03 -33.94
N ALA A 19 3.03 -26.55 -33.13
CA ALA A 19 2.74 -25.89 -31.85
C ALA A 19 4.02 -25.22 -31.33
N ALA A 20 4.51 -24.22 -32.08
CA ALA A 20 5.37 -23.21 -31.47
C ALA A 20 4.46 -22.31 -30.62
N LEU A 21 4.26 -22.66 -29.35
CA LEU A 21 3.64 -21.75 -28.38
C LEU A 21 4.75 -20.90 -27.78
N ALA A 22 4.94 -19.76 -28.45
CA ALA A 22 5.69 -18.62 -27.97
C ALA A 22 5.28 -18.29 -26.52
N PHE A 23 6.27 -18.23 -25.62
CA PHE A 23 6.12 -17.59 -24.32
C PHE A 23 6.00 -16.07 -24.56
N LEU A 24 4.80 -15.64 -24.88
CA LEU A 24 4.43 -14.24 -24.93
C LEU A 24 3.58 -13.91 -23.69
N ILE A 25 4.09 -12.93 -22.96
CA ILE A 25 3.34 -11.96 -22.16
C ILE A 25 2.84 -12.46 -20.80
N ALA A 26 3.46 -11.93 -19.74
CA ALA A 26 2.71 -11.28 -18.68
C ALA A 26 3.55 -10.10 -18.17
N CYS A 27 3.39 -8.96 -18.86
CA CYS A 27 3.66 -7.66 -18.26
C CYS A 27 2.74 -7.59 -17.04
N VAL A 28 3.28 -7.72 -15.83
CA VAL A 28 2.51 -7.55 -14.60
C VAL A 28 2.22 -6.05 -14.52
N PRO A 29 0.98 -5.57 -14.72
CA PRO A 29 0.68 -4.22 -14.33
C PRO A 29 0.86 -4.20 -12.82
N ALA A 30 1.73 -3.33 -12.32
CA ALA A 30 1.72 -2.96 -10.92
C ALA A 30 0.30 -2.47 -10.64
N ALA A 31 -0.48 -3.32 -9.96
CA ALA A 31 -1.76 -2.91 -9.41
C ALA A 31 -1.41 -1.88 -8.35
N ILE A 32 -1.43 -0.61 -8.75
CA ILE A 32 -1.62 0.49 -7.83
C ILE A 32 -2.99 0.19 -7.22
N PHE A 33 -2.98 -0.45 -6.05
CA PHE A 33 -4.14 -0.49 -5.19
C PHE A 33 -4.38 0.95 -4.77
N LEU A 34 -5.06 1.71 -5.63
CA LEU A 34 -5.85 2.85 -5.21
C LEU A 34 -6.97 2.26 -4.35
N SER A 35 -6.68 2.07 -3.07
CA SER A 35 -7.69 1.85 -2.04
C SER A 35 -8.54 3.11 -1.97
N ALA A 36 -9.47 3.23 -2.91
CA ALA A 36 -10.49 4.27 -2.88
C ALA A 36 -11.34 4.06 -1.63
N GLY A 37 -11.17 4.96 -0.65
CA GLY A 37 -12.21 5.32 0.30
C GLY A 37 -12.27 4.58 1.64
N CYS A 38 -11.22 3.90 2.07
CA CYS A 38 -11.10 3.51 3.49
C CYS A 38 -9.86 4.16 4.06
N SER A 39 -9.97 5.44 4.42
CA SER A 39 -8.95 6.12 5.19
C SER A 39 -8.75 5.36 6.51
N SER A 40 -7.52 4.93 6.77
CA SER A 40 -7.16 4.29 8.03
C SER A 40 -7.44 5.21 9.23
N GLY A 41 -7.54 6.52 9.00
CA GLY A 41 -7.83 7.53 10.02
C GLY A 41 -9.27 7.48 10.54
N TYR A 42 -10.23 7.04 9.72
CA TYR A 42 -11.63 6.92 10.18
C TYR A 42 -11.77 5.89 11.30
N SER A 43 -10.98 4.81 11.25
CA SER A 43 -10.99 3.80 12.31
C SER A 43 -10.50 4.34 13.65
N LEU A 44 -9.63 5.37 13.68
CA LEU A 44 -9.26 6.07 14.91
C LEU A 44 -10.43 6.87 15.47
N CYS A 45 -11.21 7.53 14.60
CA CYS A 45 -12.41 8.26 15.01
C CYS A 45 -13.45 7.33 15.65
N ASP A 46 -13.73 6.19 15.00
CA ASP A 46 -14.64 5.18 15.53
C ASP A 46 -14.19 4.67 16.89
N ARG A 47 -12.94 4.20 16.99
CA ARG A 47 -12.40 3.64 18.22
C ARG A 47 -12.31 4.66 19.35
N SER A 48 -12.00 5.92 19.03
CA SER A 48 -11.98 7.03 19.98
C SER A 48 -13.39 7.33 20.50
N CYS A 49 -14.38 7.38 19.61
CA CYS A 49 -15.77 7.61 19.97
C CYS A 49 -16.36 6.46 20.79
N ASP A 50 -16.06 5.21 20.41
CA ASP A 50 -16.44 4.00 21.14
C ASP A 50 -15.83 3.97 22.55
N CYS A 51 -14.59 4.47 22.69
CA CYS A 51 -13.90 4.56 23.98
C CYS A 51 -14.50 5.64 24.88
N THR A 52 -14.73 6.85 24.34
CA THR A 52 -15.07 8.04 25.14
C THR A 52 -16.56 8.29 25.28
N GLY A 53 -17.39 7.65 24.44
CA GLY A 53 -18.81 7.97 24.32
C GLY A 53 -19.01 9.34 23.68
N CYS A 54 -18.81 9.44 22.36
CA CYS A 54 -19.00 10.69 21.63
C CYS A 54 -20.39 10.78 20.96
N SER A 55 -20.81 11.99 20.58
CA SER A 55 -22.02 12.19 19.78
C SER A 55 -21.73 12.06 18.29
N ASP A 56 -22.75 11.74 17.49
CA ASP A 56 -22.61 11.61 16.03
C ASP A 56 -21.92 12.82 15.39
N SER A 57 -22.26 14.04 15.82
CA SER A 57 -21.61 15.26 15.31
C SER A 57 -20.11 15.36 15.61
N VAL A 58 -19.65 14.77 16.72
CA VAL A 58 -18.22 14.72 17.07
C VAL A 58 -17.51 13.67 16.23
N LEU A 59 -18.18 12.54 15.97
CA LEU A 59 -17.67 11.51 15.07
C LEU A 59 -17.53 12.04 13.64
N GLU A 60 -18.57 12.71 13.12
CA GLU A 60 -18.55 13.33 11.79
C GLU A 60 -17.43 14.38 11.67
N ALA A 61 -17.30 15.27 12.66
CA ALA A 61 -16.21 16.25 12.66
C ALA A 61 -14.81 15.62 12.72
N CYS A 62 -14.68 14.43 13.32
CA CYS A 62 -13.44 13.67 13.30
C CYS A 62 -13.13 13.15 11.89
N TYR A 63 -14.12 12.57 11.20
CA TYR A 63 -13.95 12.14 9.81
C TYR A 63 -13.60 13.31 8.88
N ASP A 64 -14.28 14.44 9.01
CA ASP A 64 -13.97 15.66 8.25
C ASP A 64 -12.51 16.11 8.47
N THR A 65 -12.01 15.99 9.71
CA THR A 65 -10.62 16.32 10.05
C THR A 65 -9.64 15.35 9.39
N VAL A 66 -9.96 14.05 9.35
CA VAL A 66 -9.15 13.04 8.67
C VAL A 66 -9.11 13.33 7.17
N ASP A 67 -10.26 13.61 6.55
CA ASP A 67 -10.34 13.96 5.13
C ASP A 67 -9.53 15.21 4.79
N ASP A 68 -9.61 16.24 5.62
CA ASP A 68 -8.83 17.46 5.42
C ASP A 68 -7.33 17.21 5.53
N GLN A 69 -6.89 16.36 6.46
CA GLN A 69 -5.48 15.99 6.62
C GLN A 69 -4.98 15.11 5.47
N GLU A 70 -5.77 14.12 5.04
CA GLU A 70 -5.45 13.25 3.92
C GLU A 70 -5.33 14.07 2.63
N ARG A 71 -6.28 14.98 2.40
CA ARG A 71 -6.26 15.90 1.26
C ARG A 71 -5.07 16.86 1.30
N GLU A 72 -4.71 17.37 2.48
CA GLU A 72 -3.53 18.23 2.63
C GLU A 72 -2.24 17.44 2.33
N ALA A 73 -2.11 16.22 2.86
CA ALA A 73 -0.99 15.34 2.58
C ALA A 73 -0.92 14.98 1.08
N GLU A 74 -2.05 14.68 0.44
CA GLU A 74 -2.12 14.45 -1.01
C GLU A 74 -1.69 15.68 -1.81
N ASN A 75 -2.14 16.89 -1.44
CA ASN A 75 -1.75 18.14 -2.11
C ASN A 75 -0.24 18.43 -2.00
N GLN A 76 0.43 17.87 -1.00
CA GLN A 76 1.87 18.00 -0.77
C GLN A 76 2.67 16.78 -1.29
N ASP A 77 2.01 15.82 -1.96
CA ASP A 77 2.62 14.54 -2.37
C ASP A 77 3.20 13.73 -1.18
N CYS A 78 2.64 13.91 0.03
CA CYS A 78 3.05 13.31 1.31
C CYS A 78 2.04 12.29 1.88
N LEU A 79 1.10 11.82 1.05
CA LEU A 79 0.08 10.85 1.45
C LEU A 79 0.67 9.56 2.04
N PRO A 80 1.77 8.97 1.52
CA PRO A 80 2.38 7.79 2.12
C PRO A 80 2.88 8.01 3.55
N GLU A 81 3.54 9.13 3.82
CA GLU A 81 4.03 9.47 5.15
C GLU A 81 2.88 9.74 6.13
N TYR A 82 1.76 10.30 5.64
CA TYR A 82 0.54 10.45 6.43
C TYR A 82 -0.06 9.09 6.81
N ASP A 83 -0.16 8.16 5.86
CA ASP A 83 -0.68 6.82 6.10
C ASP A 83 0.13 6.06 7.16
N GLU A 84 1.46 6.21 7.17
CA GLU A 84 2.33 5.60 8.18
C GLU A 84 2.08 6.17 9.59
N VAL A 85 1.87 7.49 9.71
CA VAL A 85 1.47 8.11 10.99
C VAL A 85 0.17 7.51 11.50
N VAL A 86 -0.84 7.44 10.63
CA VAL A 86 -2.16 6.92 10.99
C VAL A 86 -2.10 5.43 11.33
N ALA A 87 -1.30 4.65 10.61
CA ALA A 87 -1.05 3.24 10.92
C ALA A 87 -0.43 3.08 12.31
N CYS A 88 0.61 3.84 12.63
CA CYS A 88 1.26 3.80 13.93
C CYS A 88 0.28 4.19 15.06
N LEU A 89 -0.49 5.26 14.88
CA LEU A 89 -1.50 5.67 15.86
C LEU A 89 -2.52 4.56 16.09
N ASN A 90 -2.96 3.89 15.03
CA ASN A 90 -3.90 2.78 15.15
C ASN A 90 -3.34 1.59 15.91
N GLU A 91 -2.08 1.22 15.65
CA GLU A 91 -1.41 0.12 16.33
C GLU A 91 -1.22 0.41 17.83
N ASN A 92 -0.86 1.65 18.16
CA ASN A 92 -0.55 2.05 19.54
C ASN A 92 -1.78 2.54 20.32
N PHE A 93 -2.94 2.68 19.68
CA PHE A 93 -4.17 3.12 20.33
C PHE A 93 -4.67 2.08 21.34
N TYR A 94 -4.99 2.53 22.55
CA TYR A 94 -5.79 1.77 23.51
C TYR A 94 -6.72 2.66 24.32
N CYS A 95 -7.79 2.06 24.84
CA CYS A 95 -8.75 2.72 25.71
C CYS A 95 -8.50 2.33 27.17
N ASP A 96 -8.30 3.32 28.04
CA ASP A 96 -8.17 3.12 29.48
C ASP A 96 -9.19 3.99 30.21
N ASN A 97 -10.18 3.36 30.86
CA ASN A 97 -11.24 4.03 31.62
C ASN A 97 -11.85 5.22 30.87
N GLU A 98 -12.42 4.97 29.69
CA GLU A 98 -13.06 5.98 28.82
C GLU A 98 -12.10 7.08 28.33
N THR A 99 -10.79 6.88 28.46
CA THR A 99 -9.76 7.81 28.01
C THR A 99 -8.95 7.16 26.90
N VAL A 100 -8.84 7.84 25.76
CA VAL A 100 -7.93 7.44 24.69
C VAL A 100 -6.48 7.60 25.14
N LYS A 101 -5.69 6.56 24.91
CA LYS A 101 -4.25 6.53 25.16
C LYS A 101 -3.54 5.98 23.94
N TYR A 102 -2.26 6.33 23.85
CA TYR A 102 -1.35 5.78 22.86
C TYR A 102 -0.12 5.26 23.58
N ASP A 103 0.34 4.08 23.21
CA ASP A 103 1.69 3.65 23.57
C ASP A 103 2.69 4.58 22.88
N SER A 104 3.77 4.92 23.58
CA SER A 104 4.78 5.83 23.02
C SER A 104 5.45 5.15 21.81
N GLY A 105 5.27 5.70 20.62
CA GLY A 105 5.82 5.08 19.41
C GLY A 105 5.94 5.99 18.21
N CYS A 106 4.95 6.84 17.95
CA CYS A 106 4.78 7.40 16.59
C CYS A 106 5.61 8.65 16.25
N LEU A 107 6.59 9.02 17.07
CA LEU A 107 7.37 10.24 16.85
C LEU A 107 8.22 10.19 15.58
N GLY A 108 8.63 8.99 15.14
CA GLY A 108 9.40 8.80 13.91
C GLY A 108 8.56 9.13 12.69
N GLU A 109 7.38 8.53 12.60
CA GLU A 109 6.41 8.70 11.54
C GLU A 109 5.96 10.18 11.45
N TYR A 110 5.73 10.83 12.59
CA TYR A 110 5.45 12.27 12.62
C TYR A 110 6.60 13.13 12.08
N ALA A 111 7.85 12.74 12.36
CA ALA A 111 9.02 13.45 11.86
C ALA A 111 9.15 13.27 10.34
N GLU A 112 8.92 12.06 9.82
CA GLU A 112 8.93 11.78 8.38
C GLU A 112 7.85 12.56 7.62
N LEU A 113 6.62 12.60 8.15
CA LEU A 113 5.55 13.43 7.59
C LEU A 113 5.92 14.92 7.61
N ALA A 114 6.48 15.41 8.71
CA ALA A 114 6.91 16.80 8.81
C ALA A 114 8.06 17.14 7.84
N GLU A 115 9.02 16.23 7.67
CA GLU A 115 10.11 16.38 6.69
C GLU A 115 9.57 16.41 5.26
N CYS A 116 8.56 15.59 4.95
CA CYS A 116 7.90 15.63 3.65
C CYS A 116 7.20 16.98 3.41
N ALA A 117 6.42 17.45 4.38
CA ALA A 117 5.66 18.70 4.29
C ALA A 117 6.53 19.97 4.16
N LEU A 118 7.83 19.87 4.47
CA LEU A 118 8.79 20.97 4.37
C LEU A 118 9.63 20.94 3.08
N ARG A 119 9.41 19.94 2.21
CA ARG A 119 10.19 19.73 0.98
C ARG A 119 9.86 20.72 -0.12
#